data_AF-A0A2V7V819-F1
#
_entry.id   AF-A0A2V7V819-F1
#
_cell.length_a   1.000
_cell.length_b   1.000
_cell.length_c   1.000
_cell.angle_alpha   90.00
_cell.angle_beta   90.00
_cell.angle_gamma   90.00
#
_symmetry.space_group_name_H-M   'P 1'
#
loop_
_entity.id
_entity.type
_entity.pdbx_description
1 polymer ?
#
loop_
_entity_poly.entity_id
_entity_poly.type
_entity_poly.pdbx_seq_one_letter_code
_entity_poly.pdbx_strand_id
1 'polypeptide(L)'
;MCASNPGLARQVLPLGPRAIGSEVARGISPSLPELQEESLNAYEAAYTGTFAGRTTVGLAFYVNDSNNNINFVGTPSVIASVGLPGLFTAKNPPPGWPFPASLVDLPALRAAVFNRVPATYAYLNLGPLRQKGFEASLDHRFTDS
;
A
#
# COMPACT_ATOMS: atom_id res chain seq x y z
N MET A 1 -15.08 -21.74 -40.20
CA MET A 1 -14.33 -22.37 -39.09
C MET A 1 -13.10 -21.52 -38.85
N CYS A 2 -13.10 -20.65 -37.84
CA CYS A 2 -11.89 -19.89 -37.51
C CYS A 2 -10.91 -20.83 -36.83
N ALA A 3 -9.82 -21.17 -37.51
CA ALA A 3 -8.72 -21.91 -36.92
C ALA A 3 -8.10 -21.04 -35.81
N SER A 4 -8.31 -21.43 -34.55
CA SER A 4 -7.55 -20.88 -33.43
C SER A 4 -6.09 -21.27 -33.60
N ASN A 5 -5.21 -20.30 -33.86
CA ASN A 5 -3.77 -20.54 -33.94
C ASN A 5 -3.30 -21.12 -32.59
N PRO A 6 -2.82 -22.37 -32.52
CA PRO A 6 -2.46 -23.02 -31.27
C PRO A 6 -1.29 -22.33 -30.54
N GLY A 7 -0.51 -21.49 -31.24
CA GLY A 7 0.50 -20.63 -30.63
C GLY A 7 -0.07 -19.52 -29.74
N LEU A 8 -1.26 -18.99 -30.05
CA LEU A 8 -1.94 -17.98 -29.23
C LEU A 8 -2.58 -18.59 -27.98
N ALA A 9 -3.02 -19.86 -28.07
CA ALA A 9 -3.67 -20.56 -26.96
C ALA A 9 -2.71 -20.95 -25.81
N ARG A 10 -1.40 -20.96 -26.06
CA ARG A 10 -0.35 -21.29 -25.08
C ARG A 10 0.49 -20.10 -24.63
N GLN A 11 0.24 -18.91 -25.17
CA GLN A 11 0.99 -17.74 -24.78
C GLN A 11 0.53 -17.29 -23.38
N VAL A 12 1.40 -17.45 -22.38
CA VAL A 12 1.24 -16.73 -21.12
C VAL A 12 1.30 -15.26 -21.47
N LEU A 13 0.18 -14.56 -21.32
CA LEU A 13 0.13 -13.12 -21.52
C LEU A 13 0.74 -12.49 -20.27
N PRO A 14 1.95 -11.89 -20.34
CA PRO A 14 2.50 -11.18 -19.21
C PRO A 14 1.66 -9.91 -19.04
N LEU A 15 0.63 -9.99 -18.20
CA LEU A 15 -0.11 -8.81 -17.75
C LEU A 15 0.75 -8.07 -16.73
N GLY A 16 1.92 -7.59 -17.17
CA GLY A 16 2.95 -7.00 -16.33
C GLY A 16 2.44 -5.69 -15.74
N PRO A 17 2.03 -5.67 -14.46
CA PRO A 17 1.59 -4.43 -13.83
C PRO A 17 2.82 -3.55 -13.60
N ARG A 18 2.63 -2.24 -13.64
CA ARG A 18 3.69 -1.29 -13.25
C ARG A 18 3.84 -1.31 -11.73
N ALA A 19 5.07 -1.29 -11.23
CA ALA A 19 5.36 -1.04 -9.82
C ALA A 19 6.04 0.34 -9.71
N ILE A 20 5.48 1.23 -8.89
CA ILE A 20 5.92 2.63 -8.73
C ILE A 20 6.21 2.91 -7.24
N GLY A 21 7.09 3.86 -6.95
CA GLY A 21 7.36 4.32 -5.57
C GLY A 21 8.73 3.92 -5.04
N SER A 22 9.75 3.98 -5.89
CA SER A 22 11.16 3.91 -5.50
C SER A 22 11.91 5.09 -6.11
N GLU A 23 12.78 5.72 -5.34
CA GLU A 23 13.78 6.69 -5.83
C GLU A 23 14.56 6.13 -7.04
N VAL A 24 14.83 4.82 -7.05
CA VAL A 24 15.50 4.12 -8.16
C VAL A 24 14.65 4.14 -9.44
N ALA A 25 13.32 4.01 -9.31
CA ALA A 25 12.41 4.06 -10.45
C ALA A 25 12.28 5.48 -11.02
N ARG A 26 12.40 6.53 -10.19
CA ARG A 26 12.44 7.93 -10.66
C ARG A 26 13.71 8.26 -11.42
N GLY A 27 14.84 7.64 -11.07
CA GLY A 27 16.09 7.74 -11.85
C GLY A 27 15.92 7.26 -13.31
N ILE A 28 14.93 6.40 -13.56
CA ILE A 28 14.58 5.88 -14.90
C ILE A 28 13.41 6.69 -15.52
N SER A 29 12.42 7.07 -14.71
CA SER A 29 11.23 7.79 -15.16
C SER A 29 10.89 8.95 -14.21
N PRO A 30 11.43 10.16 -14.46
CA PRO A 30 11.30 11.31 -13.54
C PRO A 30 9.88 11.85 -13.37
N SER A 31 8.94 11.43 -14.23
CA SER A 31 7.52 11.81 -14.15
C SER A 31 6.75 11.06 -13.06
N LEU A 32 7.36 10.08 -12.39
CA LEU A 32 6.73 9.36 -11.30
C LEU A 32 6.66 10.23 -10.02
N PRO A 33 5.55 10.19 -9.27
CA PRO A 33 5.41 10.94 -8.03
C PRO A 33 6.57 10.68 -7.05
N GLU A 34 7.04 11.75 -6.42
CA GLU A 34 8.04 11.68 -5.35
C GLU A 34 7.41 11.18 -4.06
N LEU A 35 8.08 10.24 -3.38
CA LEU A 35 7.72 9.91 -2.02
C LEU A 35 8.28 10.98 -1.09
N GLN A 36 7.43 11.47 -0.21
CA GLN A 36 7.83 12.30 0.90
C GLN A 36 8.23 11.42 2.09
N GLU A 37 9.16 11.89 2.92
CA GLU A 37 9.54 11.19 4.14
C GLU A 37 8.34 11.04 5.09
N GLU A 38 8.23 9.88 5.73
CA GLU A 38 7.29 9.64 6.83
C GLU A 38 7.72 10.47 8.04
N SER A 39 6.78 11.14 8.70
CA SER A 39 7.09 11.86 9.95
C SER A 39 6.13 11.49 11.06
N LEU A 40 6.63 11.58 12.30
CA LEU A 40 5.89 11.28 13.51
C LEU A 40 6.12 12.39 14.54
N ASN A 41 5.02 13.00 15.00
CA ASN A 41 5.02 13.80 16.23
C ASN A 41 4.40 12.97 17.35
N ALA A 42 5.18 12.66 18.37
CA ALA A 42 4.74 11.85 19.51
C ALA A 42 4.68 12.71 20.78
N TYR A 43 3.57 12.58 21.51
CA TYR A 43 3.34 13.20 22.81
C TYR A 43 2.99 12.12 23.81
N GLU A 44 3.63 12.12 24.96
CA GLU A 44 3.33 11.18 26.04
C GLU A 44 3.32 11.90 27.39
N ALA A 45 2.37 11.52 28.23
CA ALA A 45 2.36 11.85 29.64
C ALA A 45 2.30 10.54 30.44
N ALA A 46 3.34 10.29 31.24
CA ALA A 46 3.47 9.06 32.00
C ALA A 46 3.76 9.33 33.48
N TYR A 47 3.28 8.41 34.31
CA TYR A 47 3.59 8.33 35.72
C TYR A 47 4.00 6.91 36.09
N THR A 48 5.14 6.79 36.77
CA THR A 48 5.61 5.52 37.34
C THR A 48 5.86 5.72 38.82
N GLY A 49 5.30 4.84 39.65
CA GLY A 49 5.44 4.90 41.11
C GLY A 49 5.63 3.52 41.73
N THR A 50 6.52 3.44 42.72
CA THR A 50 6.73 2.23 43.53
C THR A 50 6.16 2.42 44.93
N PHE A 51 5.32 1.49 45.36
CA PHE A 51 4.63 1.47 46.64
C PHE A 51 5.23 0.38 47.53
N ALA A 52 5.54 0.76 48.78
CA ALA A 52 6.09 -0.12 49.81
C ALA A 52 7.37 -0.89 49.38
N GLY A 53 8.10 -0.39 48.38
CA GLY A 53 9.28 -1.07 47.82
C GLY A 53 8.99 -2.40 47.10
N ARG A 54 7.72 -2.76 46.87
CA ARG A 54 7.31 -4.07 46.34
C ARG A 54 6.47 -3.98 45.07
N THR A 55 5.59 -2.99 44.97
CA THR A 55 4.67 -2.85 43.84
C THR A 55 5.07 -1.65 43.01
N THR A 56 5.34 -1.82 41.73
CA THR A 56 5.55 -0.71 40.79
C THR A 56 4.37 -0.63 39.84
N VAL A 57 3.78 0.55 39.72
CA VAL A 57 2.68 0.83 38.78
C VAL A 57 3.17 1.87 37.78
N GLY A 58 2.92 1.63 36.50
CA GLY A 58 3.07 2.60 35.43
C GLY A 58 1.73 2.91 34.78
N LEU A 59 1.50 4.18 34.46
CA LEU A 59 0.37 4.66 33.67
C LEU A 59 0.89 5.66 32.65
N ALA A 60 0.50 5.51 31.39
CA ALA A 60 0.85 6.44 30.32
C ALA A 60 -0.36 6.76 29.45
N PHE A 61 -0.41 7.99 28.94
CA PHE A 61 -1.28 8.39 27.85
C PHE A 61 -0.41 8.90 26.70
N TYR A 62 -0.65 8.38 25.50
CA TYR A 62 0.12 8.74 24.31
C TYR A 62 -0.78 9.29 23.21
N VAL A 63 -0.22 10.19 22.39
CA VAL A 63 -0.78 10.68 21.14
C VAL A 63 0.34 10.70 20.09
N ASN A 64 0.15 9.98 19.01
CA ASN A 64 1.07 9.86 17.89
C ASN A 64 0.40 10.37 16.62
N ASP A 65 0.95 11.44 16.04
CA ASP A 65 0.55 12.02 14.77
C ASP A 65 1.54 11.62 13.68
N SER A 66 1.15 10.66 12.86
CA SER A 66 1.92 10.24 11.68
C SER A 66 1.46 11.01 10.45
N ASN A 67 2.39 11.55 9.66
CA ASN A 67 2.13 12.18 8.38
C ASN A 67 2.91 11.48 7.27
N ASN A 68 2.42 11.60 6.04
CA ASN A 68 3.07 11.05 4.85
C ASN A 68 3.32 9.54 4.91
N ASN A 69 2.47 8.77 5.59
CA ASN A 69 2.66 7.33 5.78
C ASN A 69 2.77 6.61 4.42
N ILE A 70 3.89 5.98 4.13
CA ILE A 70 4.19 5.29 2.88
C ILE A 70 3.57 3.89 2.94
N ASN A 71 2.59 3.66 2.06
CA ASN A 71 1.87 2.38 2.03
C ASN A 71 1.92 1.77 0.65
N PHE A 72 1.99 0.44 0.62
CA PHE A 72 1.73 -0.29 -0.60
C PHE A 72 0.23 -0.22 -0.96
N VAL A 73 -0.06 0.23 -2.17
CA VAL A 73 -1.41 0.40 -2.69
C VAL A 73 -1.58 -0.44 -3.95
N GLY A 74 -2.58 -1.30 -3.93
CA GLY A 74 -3.05 -2.07 -5.10
C GLY A 74 -4.52 -1.80 -5.47
N THR A 75 -5.23 -1.00 -4.68
CA THR A 75 -6.65 -0.71 -4.89
C THR A 75 -6.81 0.23 -6.09
N PRO A 76 -7.51 -0.16 -7.17
CA PRO A 76 -7.54 0.62 -8.40
C PRO A 76 -8.09 2.04 -8.27
N SER A 77 -9.08 2.25 -7.40
CA SER A 77 -9.66 3.57 -7.15
C SER A 77 -8.68 4.53 -6.47
N VAL A 78 -7.86 4.03 -5.54
CA VAL A 78 -6.83 4.83 -4.84
C VAL A 78 -5.67 5.14 -5.79
N ILE A 79 -5.25 4.18 -6.63
CA ILE A 79 -4.27 4.41 -7.68
C ILE A 79 -4.77 5.48 -8.67
N ALA A 80 -6.04 5.40 -9.08
CA ALA A 80 -6.64 6.38 -9.98
C ALA A 80 -6.71 7.80 -9.37
N SER A 81 -6.93 7.93 -8.05
CA SER A 81 -6.99 9.25 -7.41
C SER A 81 -5.67 10.03 -7.41
N VAL A 82 -4.54 9.35 -7.65
CA VAL A 82 -3.21 9.99 -7.79
C VAL A 82 -2.77 10.11 -9.26
N GLY A 83 -3.71 9.99 -10.21
CA GLY A 83 -3.43 10.18 -11.64
C GLY A 83 -2.73 9.00 -12.33
N LEU A 84 -2.61 7.86 -11.65
CA LEU A 84 -2.04 6.64 -12.20
C LEU A 84 -3.15 5.69 -12.71
N PRO A 85 -2.90 4.87 -13.74
CA PRO A 85 -3.91 3.92 -14.20
C PRO A 85 -4.09 2.76 -13.20
N GLY A 86 -5.26 2.69 -12.57
CA GLY A 86 -5.61 1.59 -11.64
C GLY A 86 -5.84 0.25 -12.34
N LEU A 87 -6.50 0.26 -13.50
CA LEU A 87 -6.80 -0.93 -14.32
C LEU A 87 -6.32 -0.72 -15.77
N PHE A 88 -6.16 -1.84 -16.49
CA PHE A 88 -5.94 -1.81 -17.93
C PHE A 88 -7.24 -1.43 -18.68
N THR A 89 -7.09 -0.63 -19.73
CA THR A 89 -8.14 -0.17 -20.66
C THR A 89 -7.56 -0.15 -22.08
N ALA A 90 -8.39 0.10 -23.09
CA ALA A 90 -7.90 0.25 -24.46
C ALA A 90 -6.91 1.43 -24.63
N LYS A 91 -6.96 2.43 -23.74
CA LYS A 91 -6.01 3.57 -23.77
C LYS A 91 -4.65 3.23 -23.14
N ASN A 92 -4.57 2.15 -22.38
CA ASN A 92 -3.37 1.68 -21.71
C ASN A 92 -3.37 0.14 -21.68
N PRO A 93 -3.24 -0.53 -22.84
CA PRO A 93 -3.23 -1.98 -22.86
C PRO A 93 -2.02 -2.53 -22.05
N PRO A 94 -2.08 -3.81 -21.62
CA PRO A 94 -0.94 -4.46 -20.99
C PRO A 94 0.35 -4.32 -21.82
N PRO A 95 1.53 -4.16 -21.18
CA PRO A 95 2.80 -4.15 -21.89
C PRO A 95 2.96 -5.41 -22.75
N GLY A 96 3.30 -5.25 -24.03
CA GLY A 96 3.46 -6.37 -24.96
C GLY A 96 2.16 -7.05 -25.40
N TRP A 97 0.98 -6.42 -25.17
CA TRP A 97 -0.31 -6.94 -25.60
C TRP A 97 -0.36 -7.19 -27.13
N PRO A 98 -0.56 -8.44 -27.59
CA PRO A 98 -0.42 -8.78 -29.01
C PRO A 98 -1.72 -8.62 -29.82
N PHE A 99 -2.82 -8.23 -29.17
CA PHE A 99 -4.14 -8.09 -29.79
C PHE A 99 -4.57 -6.62 -29.93
N PRO A 100 -5.65 -6.30 -30.66
CA PRO A 100 -6.20 -4.95 -30.68
C PRO A 100 -6.51 -4.45 -29.27
N ALA A 101 -6.12 -3.20 -28.97
CA ALA A 101 -6.31 -2.62 -27.65
C ALA A 101 -7.80 -2.51 -27.25
N SER A 102 -8.70 -2.36 -28.23
CA SER A 102 -10.15 -2.34 -28.01
C SER A 102 -10.68 -3.60 -27.32
N LEU A 103 -10.00 -4.75 -27.46
CA LEU A 103 -10.40 -5.98 -26.78
C LEU A 103 -10.25 -5.86 -25.26
N VAL A 104 -9.35 -5.03 -24.76
CA VAL A 104 -9.20 -4.77 -23.32
C VAL A 104 -10.50 -4.26 -22.73
N ASP A 105 -11.27 -3.47 -23.49
CA ASP A 105 -12.53 -2.89 -23.04
C ASP A 105 -13.78 -3.71 -23.41
N LEU A 106 -13.60 -4.86 -24.09
CA LEU A 106 -14.71 -5.76 -24.40
C LEU A 106 -15.35 -6.27 -23.08
N PRO A 107 -16.67 -6.12 -22.87
CA PRO A 107 -17.30 -6.40 -21.57
C PRO A 107 -17.00 -7.78 -20.98
N ALA A 108 -17.04 -8.82 -21.81
CA ALA A 108 -16.73 -10.19 -21.40
C ALA A 108 -15.28 -10.35 -20.93
N LEU A 109 -14.32 -9.75 -21.67
CA LEU A 109 -12.90 -9.84 -21.35
C LEU A 109 -12.53 -8.94 -20.16
N ARG A 110 -13.16 -7.76 -20.05
CA ARG A 110 -13.06 -6.90 -18.85
C ARG A 110 -13.50 -7.65 -17.60
N ALA A 111 -14.69 -8.24 -17.62
CA ALA A 111 -15.25 -8.93 -16.47
C ALA A 111 -14.43 -10.18 -16.09
N ALA A 112 -13.94 -10.93 -17.07
CA ALA A 112 -13.17 -12.15 -16.83
C ALA A 112 -11.75 -11.86 -16.31
N VAL A 113 -11.09 -10.82 -16.86
CA VAL A 113 -9.65 -10.58 -16.67
C VAL A 113 -9.37 -9.16 -16.18
N PHE A 114 -9.65 -8.14 -16.99
CA PHE A 114 -9.07 -6.80 -16.77
C PHE A 114 -9.65 -6.00 -15.61
N ASN A 115 -10.80 -6.40 -15.05
CA ASN A 115 -11.31 -5.84 -13.79
C ASN A 115 -10.67 -6.47 -12.54
N ARG A 116 -9.90 -7.55 -12.70
CA ARG A 116 -9.25 -8.28 -11.60
C ARG A 116 -7.74 -8.14 -11.61
N VAL A 117 -7.18 -7.63 -12.71
CA VAL A 117 -5.74 -7.46 -12.89
C VAL A 117 -5.44 -5.95 -12.87
N PRO A 118 -4.73 -5.46 -11.83
CA PRO A 118 -4.37 -4.05 -11.77
C PRO A 118 -3.34 -3.70 -12.84
N ALA A 119 -3.41 -2.47 -13.33
CA ALA A 119 -2.38 -1.94 -14.22
C ALA A 119 -1.16 -1.41 -13.47
N THR A 120 -1.33 -1.08 -12.19
CA THR A 120 -0.31 -0.43 -11.36
C THR A 120 -0.43 -0.88 -9.91
N TYR A 121 0.71 -1.10 -9.29
CA TYR A 121 0.94 -1.09 -7.84
C TYR A 121 1.85 0.09 -7.52
N ALA A 122 1.60 0.76 -6.41
CA ALA A 122 2.41 1.91 -6.01
C ALA A 122 2.64 1.94 -4.51
N TYR A 123 3.82 2.43 -4.11
CA TYR A 123 3.98 3.04 -2.80
C TYR A 123 3.52 4.50 -2.89
N LEU A 124 2.63 4.91 -1.98
CA LEU A 124 2.08 6.27 -1.92
C LEU A 124 2.15 6.79 -0.49
N ASN A 125 2.43 8.09 -0.33
CA ASN A 125 2.17 8.80 0.92
C ASN A 125 0.66 8.94 1.11
N LEU A 126 0.11 8.27 2.11
CA LEU A 126 -1.28 8.42 2.52
C LEU A 126 -1.41 9.57 3.52
N GLY A 127 -2.65 10.03 3.69
CA GLY A 127 -3.00 11.13 4.58
C GLY A 127 -2.61 10.90 6.05
N PRO A 128 -2.69 11.95 6.87
CA PRO A 128 -2.28 11.90 8.27
C PRO A 128 -3.12 10.92 9.08
N LEU A 129 -2.47 10.27 10.04
CA LEU A 129 -3.07 9.34 11.00
C LEU A 129 -2.75 9.80 12.42
N ARG A 130 -3.77 9.90 13.26
CA ARG A 130 -3.61 10.12 14.71
C ARG A 130 -3.95 8.83 15.45
N GLN A 131 -2.99 8.31 16.20
CA GLN A 131 -3.16 7.20 17.13
C GLN A 131 -3.05 7.72 18.56
N LYS A 132 -3.89 7.25 19.47
CA LYS A 132 -3.84 7.64 20.88
C LYS A 132 -4.31 6.51 21.76
N GLY A 133 -3.81 6.44 22.97
CA GLY A 133 -4.17 5.36 23.88
C GLY A 133 -3.65 5.57 25.29
N PHE A 134 -4.05 4.65 26.15
CA PHE A 134 -3.54 4.53 27.50
C PHE A 134 -2.78 3.22 27.61
N GLU A 135 -1.67 3.24 28.32
CA GLU A 135 -0.91 2.05 28.69
C GLU A 135 -0.80 1.98 30.21
N ALA A 136 -0.91 0.77 30.75
CA ALA A 136 -0.82 0.53 32.19
C ALA A 136 0.08 -0.68 32.42
N SER A 137 0.94 -0.60 33.44
CA SER A 137 1.84 -1.67 33.85
C SER A 137 1.78 -1.86 35.37
N LEU A 138 1.99 -3.11 35.79
CA LEU A 138 2.04 -3.52 37.19
C LEU A 138 3.13 -4.57 37.35
N ASP A 139 4.08 -4.29 38.23
CA ASP A 139 5.07 -5.24 38.72
C ASP A 139 4.90 -5.39 40.23
N HIS A 140 4.98 -6.62 40.75
CA HIS A 140 4.90 -6.89 42.17
C HIS A 140 5.88 -7.98 42.61
N ARG A 141 6.67 -7.68 43.64
CA ARG A 141 7.61 -8.62 44.26
C ARG A 141 7.02 -9.25 45.51
N PHE A 142 6.83 -10.57 45.46
CA PHE A 142 6.28 -11.37 46.56
C PHE A 142 7.31 -11.81 47.61
N THR A 143 8.61 -11.84 47.28
CA THR A 143 9.67 -12.36 48.15
C THR A 143 10.78 -11.33 48.33
N ASP A 144 11.41 -11.28 49.49
CA ASP A 144 12.64 -10.53 49.68
C ASP A 144 13.84 -11.43 49.32
N SER A 145 14.43 -11.26 48.12
CA SER A 145 15.84 -11.57 47.91
C SER A 145 16.76 -10.65 48.67
#